data_AF-A0A5K7ZVH2-F1
#
_entry.id   AF-A0A5K7ZVH2-F1
#
_cell.length_a   1.000
_cell.length_b   1.000
_cell.length_c   1.000
_cell.angle_alpha   90.00
_cell.angle_beta   90.00
_cell.angle_gamma   90.00
#
_symmetry.space_group_name_H-M   'P 1'
#
loop_
_entity.id
_entity.type
_entity.pdbx_description
1 polymer ?
#
loop_
_entity_poly.entity_id
_entity_poly.type
_entity_poly.pdbx_seq_one_letter_code
_entity_poly.pdbx_strand_id
1 'polypeptide(L)' 'MIIGAKTPEQLAENLASPDVTLTEDEVARLKAVSDLPAEYPGWMLERQAAFRFPEPPADA' A
#
# COMPACT_ATOMS: atom_id res chain seq x y z
N MET A 1 12.58 -6.25 -13.90
CA MET A 1 11.21 -5.99 -14.40
C MET A 1 11.34 -4.99 -15.53
N ILE A 2 10.73 -5.21 -16.70
CA ILE A 2 10.78 -4.27 -17.82
C ILE A 2 9.33 -3.84 -18.10
N ILE A 3 9.05 -2.54 -18.05
CA ILE A 3 7.71 -2.00 -18.21
C ILE A 3 7.66 -1.07 -19.42
N GLY A 4 6.85 -1.43 -20.41
CA GLY A 4 6.26 -0.48 -21.39
C GLY A 4 7.21 0.45 -22.16
N ALA A 5 8.50 0.13 -22.27
CA ALA A 5 9.47 0.99 -22.95
C ALA A 5 9.14 1.16 -24.44
N LYS A 6 9.08 2.40 -24.91
CA LYS A 6 8.80 2.78 -26.31
C LYS A 6 10.02 3.34 -27.03
N THR A 7 11.05 3.73 -26.29
CA THR A 7 12.32 4.23 -26.83
C THR A 7 13.51 3.45 -26.24
N PRO A 8 14.67 3.47 -26.92
CA PRO A 8 15.88 2.82 -26.42
C PRO A 8 16.31 3.33 -25.03
N GLU A 9 16.11 4.61 -24.74
CA GLU A 9 16.50 5.22 -23.46
C GLU A 9 15.65 4.68 -22.32
N GLN A 10 14.32 4.58 -22.50
CA GLN A 10 13.42 3.99 -21.50
C GLN A 10 13.76 2.52 -21.22
N LEU A 11 14.17 1.79 -22.26
CA LEU A 11 14.62 0.41 -22.08
C LEU A 11 15.92 0.36 -21.27
N ALA A 12 16.88 1.24 -21.56
CA ALA A 12 18.12 1.34 -20.80
C ALA A 12 17.85 1.67 -19.31
N GLU A 13 16.95 2.61 -19.03
CA GLU A 13 16.56 2.94 -17.65
C GLU A 13 15.89 1.76 -16.92
N ASN A 14 14.97 1.05 -17.58
CA ASN A 14 14.36 -0.17 -17.02
C ASN A 14 15.40 -1.25 -16.68
N LEU A 15 16.40 -1.40 -17.54
CA LEU A 15 17.48 -2.37 -17.34
C LEU A 15 18.42 -1.98 -16.20
N ALA A 16 18.59 -0.68 -15.93
CA ALA A 16 19.38 -0.16 -14.81
C ALA A 16 18.60 -0.07 -13.48
N SER A 17 17.28 -0.24 -13.50
CA SER A 17 16.43 -0.21 -12.30
C SER A 17 16.89 -1.09 -11.12
N PRO A 18 17.44 -2.32 -11.28
CA PRO A 18 17.90 -3.11 -10.13
C PRO A 18 19.13 -2.53 -9.42
N ASP A 19 19.86 -1.60 -10.05
CA ASP A 19 21.04 -0.97 -9.45
C ASP A 19 20.66 0.18 -8.50
N VAL A 20 19.40 0.59 -8.50
CA VAL A 20 18.90 1.64 -7.61
C VAL A 20 18.84 1.12 -6.18
N THR A 21 19.61 1.74 -5.29
CA THR A 21 19.57 1.49 -3.84
C THR A 21 18.91 2.67 -3.16
N LEU A 22 17.86 2.40 -2.37
CA LEU A 22 17.17 3.40 -1.57
C LEU A 22 17.63 3.31 -0.12
N THR A 23 17.67 4.45 0.55
CA THR A 23 17.86 4.53 2.01
C THR A 23 16.61 4.07 2.76
N GLU A 24 16.76 3.74 4.03
CA GLU A 24 15.63 3.35 4.89
C GLU A 24 14.55 4.45 4.95
N ASP A 25 14.95 5.72 5.02
CA ASP A 25 14.04 6.87 5.05
C ASP A 25 13.24 7.00 3.74
N GLU A 26 13.87 6.78 2.59
CA GLU A 26 13.20 6.82 1.29
C GLU A 26 12.20 5.66 1.13
N VAL A 27 12.57 4.47 1.59
CA VAL A 27 11.66 3.31 1.61
C VAL A 27 10.46 3.59 2.53
N ALA A 28 10.70 4.14 3.73
CA ALA A 28 9.64 4.49 4.67
C ALA A 28 8.66 5.51 4.08
N ARG A 29 9.20 6.54 3.40
CA ARG A 29 8.38 7.54 2.71
C ARG A 29 7.54 6.94 1.58
N LEU A 30 8.14 6.09 0.75
CA LEU A 30 7.42 5.39 -0.33
C LEU A 30 6.31 4.51 0.23
N LYS A 31 6.57 3.79 1.32
CA LYS A 31 5.55 2.98 1.98
C LYS A 31 4.38 3.83 2.46
N ALA A 32 4.64 4.93 3.16
CA ALA A 32 3.59 5.78 3.73
C ALA A 32 2.63 6.34 2.67
N VAL A 33 3.14 6.71 1.48
CA VAL A 33 2.30 7.23 0.38
C VAL A 33 1.68 6.13 -0.48
N SER A 34 2.21 4.90 -0.42
CA SER A 34 1.72 3.76 -1.20
C SER A 34 0.77 2.86 -0.42
N ASP A 35 0.55 3.13 0.88
CA ASP A 35 -0.38 2.37 1.68
C ASP A 35 -1.79 2.46 1.07
N LEU A 36 -2.33 1.30 0.74
CA LEU A 36 -3.64 1.18 0.13
C LEU A 36 -4.71 1.44 1.18
N PRO A 37 -5.84 2.08 0.81
CA PRO A 37 -7.00 2.11 1.68
C PRO A 37 -7.46 0.68 1.94
N ALA A 38 -8.21 0.48 3.04
CA ALA A 38 -8.80 -0.82 3.33
C ALA A 38 -9.56 -1.35 2.11
N GLU A 39 -9.17 -2.53 1.64
CA GLU A 39 -9.73 -3.13 0.42
C GLU A 39 -10.99 -3.93 0.71
N TYR A 40 -11.80 -4.17 -0.33
CA TYR A 40 -12.93 -5.09 -0.20
C TYR A 40 -12.43 -6.55 -0.15
N PRO A 41 -12.96 -7.41 0.74
CA PRO A 41 -14.07 -7.15 1.67
C PRO A 41 -13.64 -6.65 3.05
N GLY A 42 -12.36 -6.41 3.31
CA GLY A 42 -11.80 -6.01 4.61
C GLY A 42 -12.55 -4.86 5.29
N TRP A 43 -12.68 -3.72 4.60
CA TRP A 43 -13.42 -2.57 5.16
C TRP A 43 -14.90 -2.89 5.46
N MET A 44 -15.50 -3.79 4.68
CA MET A 44 -16.90 -4.17 4.86
C MET A 44 -17.06 -5.03 6.11
N LEU A 45 -16.13 -5.95 6.35
CA LEU A 45 -16.14 -6.82 7.53
C LEU A 45 -15.96 -6.00 8.81
N GLU A 46 -15.03 -5.04 8.83
CA GLU A 46 -14.84 -4.12 9.95
C GLU A 46 -16.12 -3.34 10.26
N ARG A 47 -16.74 -2.75 9.22
CA ARG A 47 -17.99 -2.00 9.37
C ARG A 47 -19.15 -2.86 9.86
N GLN A 48 -19.28 -4.10 9.36
CA GLN A 48 -20.32 -5.02 9.81
C GLN A 48 -20.09 -5.51 11.24
N ALA A 49 -18.84 -5.70 11.65
CA ALA A 49 -18.49 -6.12 13.00
C ALA A 49 -18.76 -5.03 14.06
N ALA A 50 -18.72 -3.75 13.68
CA ALA A 50 -18.89 -2.61 14.58
C ALA A 50 -20.20 -2.62 15.40
N PHE A 51 -21.25 -3.28 14.91
CA PHE A 51 -22.57 -3.36 15.57
C PHE A 51 -22.90 -4.76 16.09
N ARG A 52 -21.93 -5.69 16.09
CA ARG A 52 -22.17 -7.08 16.51
C ARG A 52 -22.29 -7.22 18.04
N PHE A 53 -21.71 -6.31 18.80
CA PHE A 53 -21.71 -6.37 20.26
C PHE A 53 -22.62 -5.27 20.83
N PRO A 54 -23.51 -5.60 21.79
CA PRO A 54 -24.27 -4.60 22.50
C PRO A 54 -23.33 -3.70 23.31
N GLU A 55 -23.67 -2.41 23.41
CA GLU A 55 -22.97 -1.48 24.29
C GLU A 55 -23.07 -1.97 25.74
N PRO A 56 -21.98 -1.96 26.52
CA PRO A 56 -22.06 -2.32 27.93
C PRO A 56 -23.02 -1.39 28.66
N PRO A 57 -23.80 -1.90 29.63
CA PRO A 57 -24.74 -1.07 30.37
C PRO A 57 -24.01 0.10 31.05
N ALA A 58 -24.65 1.27 31.06
CA ALA A 58 -24.06 2.54 31.52
C ALA A 58 -23.63 2.56 33.00
N ASP A 59 -24.00 1.54 33.78
CA ASP A 59 -23.84 1.46 35.23
C ASP A 59 -23.07 0.21 35.70
N ALA A 60 -22.06 -0.26 34.93
CA ALA A 60 -21.15 -1.33 35.34
C ALA A 60 -19.81 -0.81 35.88
#